data_AF-A0AAJ8M0P9-F1
#
_entry.id   AF-A0AAJ8M0P9-F1
#
_cell.length_a   1.000
_cell.length_b   1.000
_cell.length_c   1.000
_cell.angle_alpha   90.00
_cell.angle_beta   90.00
_cell.angle_gamma   90.00
#
_symmetry.space_group_name_H-M   'P 1'
#
loop_
_entity.id
_entity.type
_entity.pdbx_description
1 polymer ?
#
loop_
_entity_poly.entity_id
_entity_poly.type
_entity_poly.pdbx_seq_one_letter_code
_entity_poly.pdbx_strand_id
1 'polypeptide(L)'
;MEAAHHSHPVASLLVGFCGAKEVSQAAWQTADQLSRTQGLSSDFIWVNPFGFLAITLWNWGAYFSPVARKEYQERHGGHDLQVSISDLAFSLHALIVSAFIVGQVLWYEHRKKASRLEGGERVVETSPLLSDGENSGSNPLAQYLPPDITVSHSASRPSLLVQIFLVVLVLSSFIYGAVVWAGKAQFLDWLYYVGNLKLVISTIKYVPQVILNHKLRAVEGFAIGAVLYDMAGSVLSLAQLVISSVYIGHDPSGIIANPAKLGLSNLTLVFDLIFLVQKYWLYRDEKRGDDYL
;
A
#
# COMPACT_ATOMS: atom_id res chain seq x y z
N MET A 1 31.01 -10.75 12.88
CA MET A 1 29.96 -10.38 13.83
C MET A 1 28.68 -11.01 13.35
N GLU A 2 28.28 -12.08 14.02
CA GLU A 2 27.04 -12.80 13.76
C GLU A 2 25.89 -11.88 14.16
N ALA A 3 25.06 -11.46 13.21
CA ALA A 3 23.89 -10.64 13.49
C ALA A 3 22.95 -11.49 14.35
N ALA A 4 22.90 -11.21 15.65
CA ALA A 4 22.04 -11.94 16.57
C ALA A 4 20.59 -11.83 16.08
N HIS A 5 19.96 -12.99 15.87
CA HIS A 5 18.58 -13.07 15.40
C HIS A 5 17.64 -12.68 16.55
N HIS A 6 17.21 -11.41 16.58
CA HIS A 6 16.40 -10.81 17.67
C HIS A 6 14.88 -10.97 17.52
N SER A 7 14.40 -11.83 16.62
CA SER A 7 12.97 -12.04 16.41
C SER A 7 12.57 -13.49 16.62
N HIS A 8 11.52 -13.69 17.42
CA HIS A 8 10.98 -15.03 17.69
C HIS A 8 10.53 -15.69 16.37
N PRO A 9 11.04 -16.89 16.02
CA PRO A 9 10.89 -17.45 14.68
C PRO A 9 9.43 -17.68 14.29
N VAL A 10 8.59 -18.11 15.25
CA VAL A 10 7.16 -18.31 15.01
C VAL A 10 6.44 -16.97 14.78
N ALA A 11 6.80 -15.93 15.54
CA ALA A 11 6.15 -14.63 15.40
C ALA A 11 6.47 -14.01 14.03
N SER A 12 7.74 -14.09 13.62
CA SER A 12 8.18 -13.68 12.29
C SER A 12 7.50 -14.46 11.17
N LEU A 13 7.36 -15.78 11.31
CA LEU A 13 6.66 -16.60 10.32
C LEU A 13 5.18 -16.17 10.17
N LEU A 14 4.49 -15.96 11.29
CA LEU A 14 3.07 -15.55 11.29
C LEU A 14 2.88 -14.17 10.67
N VAL A 15 3.71 -13.20 11.05
CA VAL A 15 3.69 -11.84 10.46
C VAL A 15 3.95 -11.90 8.96
N GLY A 16 4.99 -12.63 8.54
CA GLY A 16 5.33 -12.80 7.13
C GLY A 16 4.21 -13.48 6.33
N PHE A 17 3.56 -14.50 6.90
CA PHE A 17 2.45 -15.18 6.26
C PHE A 17 1.23 -14.26 6.08
N CYS A 18 0.84 -13.52 7.12
CA CYS A 18 -0.28 -12.58 7.04
C CYS A 18 -0.03 -11.50 5.99
N GLY A 19 1.15 -10.87 6.00
CA GLY A 19 1.50 -9.86 5.01
C GLY A 19 1.54 -10.40 3.57
N ALA A 20 2.07 -11.61 3.36
CA ALA A 20 2.05 -12.23 2.03
C ALA A 20 0.61 -12.51 1.55
N LYS A 21 -0.29 -12.93 2.44
CA LYS A 21 -1.70 -13.16 2.12
C LYS A 21 -2.44 -11.87 1.80
N GLU A 22 -2.23 -10.82 2.59
CA GLU A 22 -2.79 -9.48 2.36
C GLU A 22 -2.44 -9.00 0.94
N VAL A 23 -1.15 -8.95 0.61
CA VAL A 23 -0.65 -8.48 -0.69
C VAL A 23 -1.18 -9.36 -1.83
N SER A 24 -1.16 -10.68 -1.67
CA SER A 24 -1.65 -11.61 -2.69
C SER A 24 -3.15 -11.42 -2.97
N GLN A 25 -3.95 -11.19 -1.93
CA GLN A 25 -5.38 -10.93 -2.09
C GLN A 25 -5.65 -9.58 -2.74
N ALA A 26 -4.92 -8.54 -2.33
CA ALA A 26 -5.03 -7.22 -2.96
C ALA A 26 -4.67 -7.29 -4.45
N ALA A 27 -3.63 -8.06 -4.80
CA ALA A 27 -3.22 -8.28 -6.19
C ALA A 27 -4.27 -9.04 -6.99
N TRP A 28 -4.81 -10.13 -6.44
CA TRP A 28 -5.86 -10.91 -7.07
C TRP A 28 -7.09 -10.04 -7.38
N GLN A 29 -7.53 -9.23 -6.43
CA GLN A 29 -8.68 -8.36 -6.65
C GLN A 29 -8.41 -7.26 -7.66
N THR A 30 -7.20 -6.70 -7.64
CA THR A 30 -6.81 -5.70 -8.65
C THR A 30 -6.86 -6.34 -10.05
N ALA A 31 -6.34 -7.56 -10.20
CA ALA A 31 -6.39 -8.31 -11.45
C ALA A 31 -7.82 -8.66 -11.89
N ASP A 32 -8.70 -9.08 -10.96
CA ASP A 32 -10.11 -9.34 -11.25
C ASP A 32 -10.85 -8.06 -11.65
N GLN A 33 -10.61 -6.92 -10.99
CA GLN A 33 -11.19 -5.62 -11.34
C GLN A 33 -10.71 -5.11 -12.70
N LEU A 34 -9.42 -5.24 -12.99
CA LEU A 34 -8.83 -5.03 -14.31
C LEU A 34 -9.54 -5.85 -15.38
N SER A 35 -9.85 -7.12 -15.07
CA SER A 35 -10.55 -8.00 -15.99
C SER A 35 -12.03 -7.67 -16.15
N ARG A 36 -12.69 -7.01 -15.18
CA ARG A 36 -14.15 -6.78 -15.15
C ARG A 36 -14.60 -5.35 -15.44
N THR A 37 -13.69 -4.45 -15.83
CA THR A 37 -13.97 -3.05 -16.22
C THR A 37 -14.69 -2.20 -15.16
N GLN A 38 -14.70 -2.61 -13.90
CA GLN A 38 -15.27 -1.85 -12.79
C GLN A 38 -14.23 -0.90 -12.19
N GLY A 39 -14.68 0.29 -11.77
CA GLY A 39 -13.87 1.45 -11.39
C GLY A 39 -12.77 1.16 -10.38
N LEU A 40 -11.58 0.88 -10.89
CA LEU A 40 -10.35 0.78 -10.12
C LEU A 40 -9.77 2.19 -9.93
N SER A 41 -9.44 2.57 -8.70
CA SER A 41 -8.72 3.82 -8.44
C SER A 41 -7.32 3.72 -9.04
N SER A 42 -7.13 4.32 -10.21
CA SER A 42 -5.85 4.40 -10.94
C SER A 42 -4.73 4.87 -10.00
N ASP A 43 -5.04 5.86 -9.17
CA ASP A 43 -4.10 6.50 -8.24
C ASP A 43 -3.43 5.51 -7.28
N PHE A 44 -4.16 4.51 -6.78
CA PHE A 44 -3.62 3.56 -5.81
C PHE A 44 -2.68 2.54 -6.43
N ILE A 45 -2.93 2.16 -7.69
CA ILE A 45 -2.02 1.31 -8.48
C ILE A 45 -0.65 1.97 -8.56
N TRP A 46 -0.63 3.27 -8.84
CA TRP A 46 0.61 4.02 -9.05
C TRP A 46 1.33 4.36 -7.74
N VAL A 47 0.60 4.61 -6.66
CA VAL A 47 1.19 4.99 -5.36
C VAL A 47 1.76 3.80 -4.58
N ASN A 48 1.14 2.61 -4.71
CA ASN A 48 1.52 1.42 -3.93
C ASN A 48 3.00 1.00 -4.10
N PRO A 49 3.57 0.88 -5.32
CA PRO A 49 4.96 0.49 -5.51
C PRO A 49 5.96 1.43 -4.84
N PHE A 50 5.70 2.75 -4.84
CA PHE A 50 6.58 3.71 -4.17
C PHE A 50 6.56 3.53 -2.65
N GLY A 51 5.39 3.25 -2.08
CA GLY A 51 5.29 2.91 -0.67
C GLY A 51 6.05 1.63 -0.33
N PHE A 52 5.88 0.58 -1.13
CA PHE A 52 6.58 -0.69 -0.92
C PHE A 52 8.08 -0.60 -1.17
N LEU A 53 8.52 0.26 -2.10
CA LEU A 53 9.93 0.58 -2.29
C LEU A 53 10.50 1.29 -1.06
N ALA A 54 9.80 2.29 -0.54
CA ALA A 54 10.21 3.06 0.62
C ALA A 54 10.41 2.17 1.87
N ILE A 55 9.43 1.32 2.18
CA ILE A 55 9.56 0.38 3.31
C ILE A 55 10.60 -0.72 3.05
N THR A 56 10.82 -1.12 1.79
CA THR A 56 11.91 -2.05 1.43
C THR A 56 13.28 -1.42 1.68
N LEU A 57 13.48 -0.18 1.25
CA LEU A 57 14.72 0.57 1.50
C LEU A 57 14.99 0.73 2.99
N TRP A 58 13.96 1.06 3.78
CA TRP A 58 14.04 1.11 5.24
C TRP A 58 14.45 -0.24 5.84
N ASN A 59 13.69 -1.31 5.58
CA ASN A 59 13.91 -2.62 6.18
C ASN A 59 15.28 -3.18 5.81
N TRP A 60 15.66 -3.11 4.53
CA TRP A 60 16.94 -3.64 4.06
C TRP A 60 18.11 -2.77 4.52
N GLY A 61 17.97 -1.45 4.48
CA GLY A 61 18.99 -0.52 4.94
C GLY A 61 19.26 -0.66 6.43
N ALA A 62 18.21 -0.68 7.26
CA ALA A 62 18.33 -0.87 8.70
C ALA A 62 18.85 -2.27 9.07
N TYR A 63 18.53 -3.29 8.29
CA TYR A 63 18.98 -4.66 8.57
C TYR A 63 20.45 -4.89 8.19
N PHE A 64 20.87 -4.49 6.99
CA PHE A 64 22.19 -4.84 6.44
C PHE A 64 23.27 -3.77 6.64
N SER A 65 22.92 -2.49 6.77
CA SER A 65 23.92 -1.42 6.83
C SER A 65 24.60 -1.36 8.20
N PRO A 66 25.93 -1.59 8.28
CA PRO A 66 26.67 -1.42 9.53
C PRO A 66 26.69 0.05 9.98
N VAL A 67 26.65 0.99 9.03
CA VAL A 67 26.61 2.43 9.31
C VAL A 67 25.32 2.79 10.03
N ALA A 68 24.16 2.39 9.47
CA ALA A 68 22.86 2.69 10.08
C ALA A 68 22.75 2.09 11.50
N ARG A 69 23.20 0.85 11.68
CA ARG A 69 23.19 0.18 12.98
C ARG A 69 24.08 0.87 14.00
N LYS A 70 25.30 1.28 13.59
CA LYS A 70 26.21 2.02 14.45
C LYS A 70 25.62 3.37 14.86
N GLU A 71 25.14 4.15 13.90
CA GLU A 71 24.51 5.45 14.16
C GLU A 71 23.30 5.32 15.08
N TYR A 72 22.54 4.22 14.97
CA TYR A 72 21.42 3.95 15.85
C TYR A 72 21.87 3.57 17.26
N GLN A 73 22.83 2.65 17.38
CA GLN A 73 23.41 2.25 18.67
C GLN A 73 23.95 3.45 19.44
N GLU A 74 24.63 4.38 18.75
CA GLU A 74 25.13 5.63 19.35
C GLU A 74 24.00 6.51 19.91
N ARG A 75 22.82 6.50 19.30
CA ARG A 75 21.64 7.28 19.74
C ARG A 75 20.80 6.57 20.80
N HIS A 76 20.85 5.24 20.85
CA HIS A 76 19.97 4.41 21.67
C HIS A 76 20.76 3.53 22.66
N GLY A 77 21.84 4.06 23.23
CA GLY A 77 22.53 3.41 24.36
C GLY A 77 23.17 2.05 24.05
N GLY A 78 23.56 1.83 22.79
CA GLY A 78 24.16 0.59 22.32
C GLY A 78 23.15 -0.46 21.85
N HIS A 79 21.84 -0.16 21.87
CA HIS A 79 20.81 -1.10 21.43
C HIS A 79 20.72 -1.20 19.91
N ASP A 80 20.28 -2.36 19.43
CA ASP A 80 20.15 -2.65 18.00
C ASP A 80 18.79 -2.25 17.42
N LEU A 81 18.79 -1.92 16.12
CA LEU A 81 17.57 -1.76 15.33
C LEU A 81 16.79 -3.07 15.27
N GLN A 82 15.54 -3.03 15.72
CA GLN A 82 14.65 -4.18 15.74
C GLN A 82 13.95 -4.37 14.38
N VAL A 83 14.68 -4.91 13.40
CA VAL A 83 14.14 -5.30 12.09
C VAL A 83 14.29 -6.80 11.91
N SER A 84 13.21 -7.48 11.53
CA SER A 84 13.17 -8.93 11.37
C SER A 84 13.21 -9.37 9.91
N ILE A 85 13.62 -10.61 9.67
CA ILE A 85 13.67 -11.19 8.30
C ILE A 85 12.28 -11.22 7.65
N SER A 86 11.22 -11.42 8.43
CA SER A 86 9.85 -11.35 7.91
C SER A 86 9.51 -9.96 7.38
N ASP A 87 10.05 -8.89 7.97
CA ASP A 87 9.87 -7.53 7.46
C ASP A 87 10.54 -7.36 6.09
N LEU A 88 11.74 -7.94 5.90
CA LEU A 88 12.48 -7.92 4.62
C LEU A 88 11.75 -8.70 3.53
N ALA A 89 11.29 -9.91 3.87
CA ALA A 89 10.58 -10.79 2.94
C ALA A 89 9.25 -10.18 2.52
N PHE A 90 8.47 -9.66 3.48
CA PHE A 90 7.21 -8.99 3.21
C PHE A 90 7.38 -7.76 2.31
N SER A 91 8.30 -6.84 2.66
CA SER A 91 8.46 -5.60 1.91
C SER A 91 8.89 -5.85 0.47
N LEU A 92 9.82 -6.78 0.26
CA LEU A 92 10.28 -7.15 -1.08
C LEU A 92 9.18 -7.85 -1.89
N HIS A 93 8.46 -8.80 -1.30
CA HIS A 93 7.34 -9.47 -1.96
C HIS A 93 6.27 -8.46 -2.39
N ALA A 94 5.90 -7.53 -1.49
CA ALA A 94 4.93 -6.50 -1.78
C ALA A 94 5.37 -5.53 -2.89
N LEU A 95 6.66 -5.19 -2.93
CA LEU A 95 7.24 -4.41 -4.02
C LEU A 95 7.14 -5.14 -5.37
N ILE A 96 7.50 -6.43 -5.41
CA ILE A 96 7.44 -7.23 -6.64
C ILE A 96 6.00 -7.35 -7.14
N VAL A 97 5.07 -7.69 -6.25
CA VAL A 97 3.65 -7.86 -6.62
C VAL A 97 3.06 -6.53 -7.09
N SER A 98 3.32 -5.42 -6.40
CA SER A 98 2.82 -4.11 -6.83
C SER A 98 3.42 -3.63 -8.16
N ALA A 99 4.71 -3.88 -8.40
CA ALA A 99 5.33 -3.60 -9.69
C ALA A 99 4.74 -4.46 -10.82
N PHE A 100 4.45 -5.73 -10.54
CA PHE A 100 3.79 -6.62 -11.48
C PHE A 100 2.39 -6.11 -11.87
N ILE A 101 1.60 -5.65 -10.90
CA ILE A 101 0.27 -5.05 -11.17
C ILE A 101 0.38 -3.83 -12.09
N VAL A 102 1.33 -2.92 -11.83
CA VAL A 102 1.58 -1.77 -12.74
C VAL A 102 1.94 -2.26 -14.14
N GLY A 103 2.80 -3.28 -14.24
CA GLY A 103 3.17 -3.91 -15.51
C GLY A 103 1.95 -4.48 -16.25
N GLN A 104 1.05 -5.16 -15.55
CA GLN A 104 -0.20 -5.67 -16.13
C GLN A 104 -1.07 -4.53 -16.68
N VAL A 105 -1.28 -3.47 -15.90
CA VAL A 105 -2.06 -2.29 -16.30
C VAL A 105 -1.49 -1.66 -17.58
N LEU A 106 -0.18 -1.45 -17.62
CA LEU A 106 0.50 -0.89 -18.79
C LEU A 106 0.39 -1.79 -20.02
N TRP A 107 0.49 -3.12 -19.83
CA TRP A 107 0.37 -4.09 -20.90
C TRP A 107 -1.05 -4.13 -21.50
N TYR A 108 -2.09 -4.14 -20.65
CA TYR A 108 -3.49 -4.10 -21.11
C TYR A 108 -3.78 -2.84 -21.92
N GLU A 109 -3.29 -1.69 -21.47
CA GLU A 109 -3.48 -0.40 -22.13
C GLU A 109 -2.72 -0.32 -23.47
N HIS A 110 -1.52 -0.88 -23.52
CA HIS A 110 -0.77 -1.01 -24.77
C HIS A 110 -1.52 -1.87 -25.79
N ARG A 111 -2.05 -3.03 -25.37
CA ARG A 111 -2.86 -3.91 -26.24
C ARG A 111 -4.11 -3.23 -26.75
N LYS A 112 -4.86 -2.55 -25.87
CA LYS A 112 -6.06 -1.79 -26.27
C LYS A 112 -5.75 -0.73 -27.31
N LYS A 113 -4.63 -0.01 -27.15
CA LYS A 113 -4.19 1.00 -28.12
C LYS A 113 -3.79 0.38 -29.46
N ALA A 114 -3.10 -0.76 -29.46
CA ALA A 114 -2.73 -1.47 -30.68
C ALA A 114 -3.97 -1.95 -31.46
N SER A 115 -4.93 -2.58 -30.80
CA SER A 115 -6.19 -3.01 -31.43
C SER A 115 -6.99 -1.86 -32.03
N ARG A 116 -7.00 -0.68 -31.39
CA ARG A 116 -7.65 0.54 -31.92
C ARG A 116 -6.96 1.09 -33.17
N LEU A 117 -5.64 0.91 -33.30
CA LEU A 117 -4.87 1.36 -34.45
C LEU A 117 -4.97 0.37 -35.62
N GLU A 118 -5.12 -0.92 -35.33
CA GLU A 118 -5.34 -1.98 -36.33
C GLU A 118 -6.79 -2.01 -36.85
N GLY A 119 -7.77 -1.63 -36.02
CA GLY A 119 -9.22 -1.74 -36.28
C GLY A 119 -9.89 -0.53 -36.94
N GLY A 120 -9.23 0.16 -37.89
CA GLY A 120 -9.84 1.25 -38.67
C GLY A 120 -11.11 0.89 -39.48
N GLU A 121 -11.57 -0.35 -39.45
CA GLU A 121 -12.84 -0.79 -40.00
C GLU A 121 -13.50 -1.81 -39.06
N ARG A 122 -14.72 -1.46 -38.61
CA ARG A 122 -15.72 -2.28 -37.90
C ARG A 122 -15.26 -3.71 -37.51
N VAL A 123 -14.70 -3.84 -36.32
CA VAL A 123 -14.80 -5.08 -35.54
C VAL A 123 -15.82 -4.81 -34.44
N VAL A 124 -17.03 -5.35 -34.61
CA VAL A 124 -17.95 -5.56 -33.50
C VAL A 124 -17.29 -6.60 -32.61
N GLU A 125 -16.59 -6.12 -31.59
CA GLU A 125 -15.86 -6.98 -30.65
C GLU A 125 -16.89 -7.70 -29.77
N THR A 126 -17.09 -9.00 -29.99
CA THR A 126 -17.95 -9.89 -29.20
C THR A 126 -17.30 -10.33 -27.88
N SER A 127 -16.29 -9.61 -27.41
CA SER A 127 -15.67 -9.81 -26.09
C SER A 127 -16.46 -9.01 -25.06
N PRO A 128 -17.03 -9.64 -24.00
CA PRO A 128 -17.84 -8.93 -23.00
C PRO A 128 -17.01 -8.06 -22.03
N LEU A 129 -15.84 -7.57 -22.45
CA LEU A 129 -14.93 -6.80 -21.59
C LEU A 129 -14.47 -5.52 -22.28
N LEU A 130 -15.48 -4.74 -22.68
CA LEU A 130 -15.55 -3.29 -22.91
C LEU A 130 -16.48 -3.03 -24.11
N SER A 131 -17.76 -2.73 -23.86
CA SER A 131 -18.61 -2.16 -24.92
C SER A 131 -18.19 -0.70 -25.14
N ASP A 132 -17.35 -0.44 -26.14
CA ASP A 132 -17.24 0.89 -26.73
C ASP A 132 -18.46 1.06 -27.67
N GLY A 133 -19.61 1.38 -27.10
CA GLY A 133 -20.82 1.73 -27.83
C GLY A 133 -21.05 3.23 -27.69
N GLU A 134 -20.84 3.95 -28.78
CA GLU A 134 -21.29 5.30 -29.19
C GLU A 134 -22.46 5.93 -28.40
N ASN A 135 -22.24 6.11 -27.10
CA ASN A 135 -22.97 6.92 -26.16
C ASN A 135 -21.92 7.30 -25.13
N SER A 136 -21.68 8.60 -24.96
CA SER A 136 -20.99 9.16 -23.81
C SER A 136 -21.87 9.00 -22.55
N GLY A 137 -22.35 7.79 -22.31
CA GLY A 137 -23.05 7.36 -21.12
C GLY A 137 -22.00 6.93 -20.11
N SER A 138 -21.85 7.76 -19.08
CA SER A 138 -21.57 7.37 -17.70
C SER A 138 -21.06 5.94 -17.53
N ASN A 139 -19.87 5.79 -16.94
CA ASN A 139 -19.57 4.66 -16.06
C ASN A 139 -20.90 4.28 -15.34
N PRO A 140 -21.39 3.03 -15.36
CA PRO A 140 -22.69 2.70 -14.79
C PRO A 140 -22.78 2.99 -13.28
N LEU A 141 -21.65 3.27 -12.62
CA LEU A 141 -21.60 3.89 -11.29
C LEU A 141 -21.69 5.43 -11.32
N ALA A 142 -21.21 6.10 -12.37
CA ALA A 142 -21.24 7.56 -12.53
C ALA A 142 -22.66 8.13 -12.59
N GLN A 143 -23.65 7.35 -13.03
CA GLN A 143 -25.06 7.74 -12.95
C GLN A 143 -25.60 7.75 -11.50
N TYR A 144 -24.97 7.01 -10.58
CA TYR A 144 -25.31 6.97 -9.16
C TYR A 144 -24.34 7.77 -8.28
N LEU A 145 -23.27 8.32 -8.86
CA LEU A 145 -22.28 9.12 -8.17
C LEU A 145 -22.79 10.56 -8.01
N PRO A 146 -22.71 11.14 -6.81
CA PRO A 146 -22.93 12.56 -6.60
C PRO A 146 -22.11 13.41 -7.59
N PRO A 147 -22.64 14.55 -8.07
CA PRO A 147 -22.02 15.35 -9.13
C PRO A 147 -20.63 15.93 -8.76
N ASP A 148 -20.26 15.90 -7.49
CA ASP A 148 -18.95 16.31 -6.98
C ASP A 148 -17.88 15.21 -7.01
N ILE A 149 -18.21 13.98 -7.43
CA ILE A 149 -17.27 12.85 -7.44
C ILE A 149 -16.79 12.54 -8.86
N THR A 150 -15.56 12.97 -9.17
CA THR A 150 -14.87 12.65 -10.43
C THR A 150 -14.19 11.28 -10.33
N VAL A 151 -14.62 10.30 -11.12
CA VAL A 151 -13.92 9.00 -11.27
C VAL A 151 -12.81 9.17 -12.32
N SER A 152 -11.59 8.68 -12.05
CA SER A 152 -10.51 8.76 -13.04
C SER A 152 -10.89 7.98 -14.30
N HIS A 153 -10.97 8.67 -15.44
CA HIS A 153 -11.45 8.11 -16.72
C HIS A 153 -10.48 7.11 -17.40
N SER A 154 -9.28 6.87 -16.85
CA SER A 154 -8.31 5.92 -17.40
C SER A 154 -7.52 5.21 -16.31
N ALA A 155 -7.51 3.87 -16.33
CA ALA A 155 -6.70 3.06 -15.42
C ALA A 155 -5.19 3.25 -15.63
N SER A 156 -4.76 3.73 -16.80
CA SER A 156 -3.35 3.94 -17.17
C SER A 156 -2.70 5.18 -16.58
N ARG A 157 -3.46 6.18 -16.14
CA ARG A 157 -2.89 7.48 -15.75
C ARG A 157 -3.38 7.89 -14.37
N PRO A 158 -2.47 8.14 -13.42
CA PRO A 158 -2.85 8.68 -12.13
C PRO A 158 -3.28 10.14 -12.28
N SER A 159 -4.05 10.65 -11.33
CA SER A 159 -4.44 12.05 -11.25
C SER A 159 -3.22 12.96 -11.20
N LEU A 160 -3.37 14.20 -11.68
CA LEU A 160 -2.28 15.18 -11.68
C LEU A 160 -1.74 15.42 -10.26
N LEU A 161 -2.61 15.44 -9.26
CA LEU A 161 -2.23 15.59 -7.86
C LEU A 161 -1.31 14.44 -7.40
N VAL A 162 -1.65 13.20 -7.77
CA VAL A 162 -0.81 12.04 -7.46
C VAL A 162 0.50 12.07 -8.21
N GLN A 163 0.52 12.49 -9.48
CA GLN A 163 1.77 12.65 -10.23
C GLN A 163 2.70 13.67 -9.56
N ILE A 164 2.19 14.86 -9.23
CA ILE A 164 2.95 15.90 -8.52
C ILE A 164 3.44 15.36 -7.19
N PHE A 165 2.57 14.71 -6.41
CA PHE A 165 2.93 14.10 -5.14
C PHE A 165 4.06 13.08 -5.28
N LEU A 166 3.98 12.16 -6.24
CA LEU A 166 5.02 11.16 -6.48
C LEU A 166 6.35 11.80 -6.91
N VAL A 167 6.31 12.81 -7.77
CA VAL A 167 7.52 13.56 -8.18
C VAL A 167 8.15 14.26 -6.97
N VAL A 168 7.36 14.97 -6.15
CA VAL A 168 7.85 15.63 -4.94
C VAL A 168 8.43 14.62 -3.96
N LEU A 169 7.76 13.48 -3.76
CA LEU A 169 8.22 12.40 -2.88
C LEU A 169 9.57 11.86 -3.34
N VAL A 170 9.72 11.55 -4.62
CA VAL A 170 10.98 11.05 -5.18
C VAL A 170 12.08 12.09 -5.06
N LEU A 171 11.83 13.32 -5.51
CA LEU A 171 12.81 14.40 -5.45
C LEU A 171 13.26 14.70 -4.02
N SER A 172 12.33 14.76 -3.07
CA SER A 172 12.65 14.99 -1.66
C SER A 172 13.56 13.92 -1.06
N SER A 173 13.33 12.63 -1.42
CA SER A 173 14.19 11.52 -1.00
C SER A 173 15.61 11.64 -1.59
N PHE A 174 15.73 12.00 -2.87
CA PHE A 174 17.02 12.23 -3.51
C PHE A 174 17.76 13.43 -2.94
N ILE A 175 17.06 14.53 -2.68
CA ILE A 175 17.63 15.73 -2.06
C ILE A 175 18.16 15.39 -0.66
N TYR A 176 17.38 14.69 0.16
CA TYR A 176 17.84 14.25 1.49
C TYR A 176 19.07 13.33 1.35
N GLY A 177 19.07 12.40 0.40
CA GLY A 177 20.23 11.55 0.11
C GLY A 177 21.48 12.38 -0.25
N ALA A 178 21.34 13.47 -1.00
CA ALA A 178 22.43 14.39 -1.31
C ALA A 178 22.93 15.14 -0.06
N VAL A 179 22.05 15.48 0.88
CA VAL A 179 22.43 16.08 2.18
C VAL A 179 23.26 15.10 3.02
N VAL A 180 22.90 13.80 3.03
CA VAL A 180 23.71 12.74 3.65
C VAL A 180 25.05 12.61 2.96
N TRP A 181 25.07 12.57 1.62
CA TRP A 181 26.30 12.50 0.85
C TRP A 181 27.25 13.67 1.12
N ALA A 182 26.70 14.87 1.33
CA ALA A 182 27.46 16.07 1.70
C ALA A 182 27.95 16.07 3.17
N GLY A 183 27.68 15.01 3.94
CA GLY A 183 28.07 14.89 5.35
C GLY A 183 27.28 15.81 6.28
N LYS A 184 26.11 16.29 5.86
CA LYS A 184 25.26 17.21 6.64
C LYS A 184 24.14 16.51 7.42
N ALA A 185 23.91 15.23 7.12
CA ALA A 185 22.96 14.37 7.83
C ALA A 185 23.51 12.93 7.92
N GLN A 186 23.02 12.16 8.88
CA GLN A 186 23.40 10.75 9.04
C GLN A 186 22.60 9.85 8.09
N PHE A 187 23.17 8.69 7.74
CA PHE A 187 22.50 7.75 6.84
C PHE A 187 21.20 7.21 7.45
N LEU A 188 21.20 6.99 8.76
CA LEU A 188 20.03 6.61 9.54
C LEU A 188 18.89 7.62 9.44
N ASP A 189 19.18 8.92 9.37
CA ASP A 189 18.13 9.96 9.24
C ASP A 189 17.41 9.85 7.89
N TRP A 190 18.17 9.59 6.83
CA TRP A 190 17.59 9.35 5.51
C TRP A 190 16.78 8.05 5.49
N LEU A 191 17.25 6.99 6.15
CA LEU A 191 16.46 5.77 6.29
C LEU A 191 15.15 6.04 7.02
N TYR A 192 15.16 6.75 8.15
CA TYR A 192 13.94 7.13 8.85
C TYR A 192 13.02 7.94 7.93
N TYR A 193 13.56 8.93 7.21
CA TYR A 193 12.79 9.73 6.26
C TYR A 193 12.09 8.85 5.23
N VAL A 194 12.83 7.98 4.53
CA VAL A 194 12.30 7.10 3.49
C VAL A 194 11.30 6.10 4.09
N GLY A 195 11.59 5.49 5.23
CA GLY A 195 10.66 4.58 5.90
C GLY A 195 9.31 5.25 6.23
N ASN A 196 9.34 6.51 6.69
CA ASN A 196 8.14 7.27 6.99
C ASN A 196 7.34 7.68 5.75
N LEU A 197 7.93 7.71 4.54
CA LEU A 197 7.18 7.94 3.30
C LEU A 197 6.10 6.86 3.09
N LYS A 198 6.32 5.62 3.53
CA LYS A 198 5.28 4.57 3.51
C LYS A 198 4.07 4.98 4.36
N LEU A 199 4.27 5.57 5.54
CA LEU A 199 3.18 6.03 6.40
C LEU A 199 2.37 7.15 5.74
N VAL A 200 3.08 8.13 5.16
CA VAL A 200 2.47 9.24 4.42
C VAL A 200 1.63 8.71 3.26
N ILE A 201 2.21 7.82 2.46
CA ILE A 201 1.53 7.16 1.34
C ILE A 201 0.28 6.40 1.81
N SER A 202 0.39 5.59 2.86
CA SER A 202 -0.76 4.84 3.39
C SER A 202 -1.88 5.77 3.85
N THR A 203 -1.54 6.88 4.50
CA THR A 203 -2.52 7.89 4.95
C THR A 203 -3.24 8.55 3.78
N ILE A 204 -2.48 8.97 2.76
CA ILE A 204 -3.02 9.59 1.53
C ILE A 204 -3.90 8.61 0.76
N LYS A 205 -3.66 7.30 0.86
CA LYS A 205 -4.53 6.27 0.27
C LYS A 205 -5.80 6.07 1.08
N TYR A 206 -5.66 5.90 2.40
CA TYR A 206 -6.78 5.49 3.24
C TYR A 206 -7.77 6.61 3.53
N VAL A 207 -7.33 7.86 3.72
CA VAL A 207 -8.25 8.98 4.01
C VAL A 207 -9.24 9.23 2.87
N PRO A 208 -8.84 9.38 1.60
CA PRO A 208 -9.78 9.53 0.50
C PRO A 208 -10.71 8.32 0.35
N GLN A 209 -10.22 7.10 0.63
CA GLN A 209 -11.05 5.90 0.58
C GLN A 209 -12.13 5.92 1.66
N VAL A 210 -11.81 6.32 2.90
CA VAL A 210 -12.81 6.47 3.98
C VAL A 210 -13.88 7.48 3.58
N ILE A 211 -13.46 8.63 3.04
CA ILE A 211 -14.37 9.68 2.59
C ILE A 211 -15.25 9.17 1.45
N LEU A 212 -14.66 8.48 0.46
CA LEU A 212 -15.37 7.92 -0.67
C LEU A 212 -16.42 6.89 -0.24
N ASN A 213 -16.04 5.96 0.64
CA ASN A 213 -16.97 5.00 1.22
C ASN A 213 -18.13 5.70 1.93
N HIS A 214 -17.85 6.82 2.61
CA HIS A 214 -18.87 7.59 3.30
C HIS A 214 -19.83 8.29 2.34
N LYS A 215 -19.31 8.88 1.26
CA LYS A 215 -20.13 9.52 0.22
C LYS A 215 -20.98 8.51 -0.54
N LEU A 216 -20.41 7.36 -0.87
CA LEU A 216 -21.10 6.28 -1.59
C LEU A 216 -22.03 5.45 -0.71
N ARG A 217 -21.97 5.62 0.62
CA ARG A 217 -22.66 4.77 1.59
C ARG A 217 -22.45 3.27 1.31
N ALA A 218 -21.27 2.93 0.81
CA ALA A 218 -20.94 1.59 0.36
C ALA A 218 -19.43 1.35 0.45
N VAL A 219 -19.05 0.10 0.74
CA VAL A 219 -17.67 -0.39 0.70
C VAL A 219 -17.61 -1.50 -0.37
N GLU A 220 -18.00 -1.15 -1.59
CA GLU A 220 -17.89 -2.01 -2.77
C GLU A 220 -16.54 -1.80 -3.46
N GLY A 221 -16.03 -2.85 -4.12
CA GLY A 221 -14.70 -2.81 -4.75
C GLY A 221 -13.51 -2.90 -3.79
N PHE A 222 -13.75 -3.04 -2.47
CA PHE A 222 -12.69 -3.17 -1.47
C PHE A 222 -12.46 -4.62 -1.04
N ALA A 223 -11.19 -4.97 -0.88
CA ALA A 223 -10.75 -6.29 -0.47
C ALA A 223 -10.97 -6.55 1.02
N ILE A 224 -12.21 -6.77 1.47
CA ILE A 224 -12.47 -7.02 2.91
C ILE A 224 -11.62 -8.16 3.46
N GLY A 225 -11.34 -9.20 2.65
CA GLY A 225 -10.37 -10.23 3.01
C GLY A 225 -8.97 -9.66 3.28
N ALA A 226 -8.45 -8.81 2.39
CA ALA A 226 -7.14 -8.19 2.58
C ALA A 226 -7.13 -7.25 3.80
N VAL A 227 -8.22 -6.53 4.08
CA VAL A 227 -8.38 -5.73 5.32
C VAL A 227 -8.26 -6.59 6.57
N LEU A 228 -8.88 -7.77 6.57
CA LEU A 228 -8.78 -8.69 7.71
C LEU A 228 -7.34 -9.23 7.87
N TYR A 229 -6.63 -9.50 6.77
CA TYR A 229 -5.22 -9.91 6.82
C TYR A 229 -4.28 -8.76 7.20
N ASP A 230 -4.53 -7.52 6.76
CA ASP A 230 -3.78 -6.31 7.16
C ASP A 230 -3.96 -6.08 8.67
N MET A 231 -5.21 -6.13 9.16
CA MET A 231 -5.52 -6.00 10.58
C MET A 231 -4.83 -7.10 11.42
N ALA A 232 -4.94 -8.37 11.00
CA ALA A 232 -4.28 -9.48 11.68
C ALA A 232 -2.74 -9.35 11.65
N GLY A 233 -2.19 -8.97 10.49
CA GLY A 233 -0.76 -8.72 10.31
C GLY A 233 -0.26 -7.57 11.19
N SER A 234 -1.06 -6.53 11.37
CA SER A 234 -0.75 -5.36 12.19
C SER A 234 -0.77 -5.69 13.69
N VAL A 235 -1.75 -6.46 14.16
CA VAL A 235 -1.75 -6.99 15.54
C VAL A 235 -0.52 -7.87 15.78
N LEU A 236 -0.24 -8.81 14.87
CA LEU A 236 0.91 -9.72 14.99
C LEU A 236 2.24 -8.95 14.91
N SER A 237 2.32 -7.90 14.09
CA SER A 237 3.49 -7.03 13.95
C SER A 237 3.79 -6.26 15.24
N LEU A 238 2.75 -5.71 15.89
CA LEU A 238 2.89 -5.08 17.20
C LEU A 238 3.29 -6.10 18.28
N ALA A 239 2.66 -7.27 18.30
CA ALA A 239 3.02 -8.33 19.22
C ALA A 239 4.49 -8.77 19.03
N GLN A 240 4.93 -8.91 17.78
CA GLN A 240 6.32 -9.22 17.47
C GLN A 240 7.26 -8.11 17.96
N LEU A 241 6.92 -6.83 17.78
CA LEU A 241 7.73 -5.71 18.24
C LEU A 241 7.85 -5.69 19.77
N VAL A 242 6.77 -5.98 20.50
CA VAL A 242 6.77 -6.12 21.96
C VAL A 242 7.64 -7.31 22.40
N ILE A 243 7.48 -8.48 21.77
CA ILE A 243 8.27 -9.69 22.07
C ILE A 243 9.77 -9.42 21.84
N SER A 244 10.12 -8.86 20.68
CA SER A 244 11.50 -8.56 20.32
C SER A 244 12.13 -7.51 21.23
N SER A 245 11.40 -6.46 21.61
CA SER A 245 11.98 -5.37 22.41
C SER A 245 12.03 -5.72 23.91
N VAL A 246 10.91 -6.16 24.49
CA VAL A 246 10.78 -6.36 25.94
C VAL A 246 11.36 -7.70 26.39
N TYR A 247 11.07 -8.78 25.66
CA TYR A 247 11.39 -10.14 26.12
C TYR A 247 12.72 -10.67 25.57
N ILE A 248 13.12 -10.25 24.37
CA ILE A 248 14.39 -10.68 23.75
C ILE A 248 15.48 -9.63 23.96
N GLY A 249 15.19 -8.37 23.60
CA GLY A 249 16.15 -7.27 23.70
C GLY A 249 16.32 -6.71 25.11
N HIS A 250 15.43 -7.06 26.04
CA HIS A 250 15.36 -6.50 27.40
C HIS A 250 15.39 -4.95 27.45
N ASP A 251 14.90 -4.32 26.38
CA ASP A 251 14.85 -2.87 26.22
C ASP A 251 13.48 -2.45 25.66
N PRO A 252 12.57 -1.96 26.52
CA PRO A 252 11.28 -1.45 26.09
C PRO A 252 11.37 -0.23 25.16
N SER A 253 12.46 0.53 25.18
CA SER A 253 12.64 1.70 24.32
C SER A 253 12.76 1.31 22.84
N GLY A 254 13.17 0.06 22.56
CA GLY A 254 13.18 -0.55 21.22
C GLY A 254 11.83 -0.55 20.50
N ILE A 255 10.71 -0.47 21.23
CA ILE A 255 9.37 -0.34 20.63
C ILE A 255 9.24 1.01 19.92
N ILE A 256 9.60 2.09 20.61
CA ILE A 256 9.47 3.47 20.11
C ILE A 256 10.55 3.74 19.06
N ALA A 257 11.70 3.09 19.20
CA ALA A 257 12.84 3.27 18.32
C ALA A 257 12.71 2.54 16.96
N ASN A 258 11.63 1.77 16.74
CA ASN A 258 11.18 1.39 15.39
C ASN A 258 9.89 2.14 14.99
N PRO A 259 9.98 3.47 14.70
CA PRO A 259 8.82 4.31 14.46
C PRO A 259 8.05 3.93 13.19
N ALA A 260 8.73 3.39 12.18
CA ALA A 260 8.08 2.95 10.94
C ALA A 260 7.17 1.74 11.18
N LYS A 261 7.64 0.72 11.90
CA LYS A 261 6.83 -0.47 12.21
C LYS A 261 5.71 -0.16 13.19
N LEU A 262 6.01 0.59 14.25
CA LEU A 262 5.03 1.02 15.23
C LEU A 262 3.95 1.89 14.56
N GLY A 263 4.37 2.91 13.80
CA GLY A 263 3.47 3.82 13.10
C GLY A 263 2.62 3.11 12.06
N LEU A 264 3.21 2.21 11.25
CA LEU A 264 2.49 1.53 10.18
C LEU A 264 1.42 0.62 10.75
N SER A 265 1.77 -0.19 11.76
CA SER A 265 0.84 -1.14 12.36
C SER A 265 -0.33 -0.43 13.09
N ASN A 266 -0.09 0.72 13.73
CA ASN A 266 -1.17 1.49 14.33
C ASN A 266 -2.06 2.17 13.29
N LEU A 267 -1.46 2.76 12.26
CA LEU A 267 -2.18 3.45 11.19
C LEU A 267 -3.13 2.47 10.47
N THR A 268 -2.63 1.32 10.05
CA THR A 268 -3.44 0.27 9.39
C THR A 268 -4.56 -0.21 10.29
N LEU A 269 -4.28 -0.52 11.57
CA LEU A 269 -5.32 -0.93 12.52
C LEU A 269 -6.47 0.07 12.61
N VAL A 270 -6.16 1.37 12.71
CA VAL A 270 -7.19 2.41 12.79
C VAL A 270 -8.04 2.44 11.51
N PHE A 271 -7.42 2.44 10.33
CA PHE A 271 -8.16 2.48 9.07
C PHE A 271 -8.93 1.19 8.78
N ASP A 272 -8.38 0.03 9.12
CA ASP A 272 -9.04 -1.27 8.97
C ASP A 272 -10.29 -1.35 9.84
N LEU A 273 -10.20 -0.89 11.09
CA LEU A 273 -11.36 -0.76 11.97
C LEU A 273 -12.43 0.16 11.36
N ILE A 274 -12.03 1.30 10.80
CA ILE A 274 -12.96 2.21 10.10
C ILE A 274 -13.62 1.48 8.92
N PHE A 275 -12.87 0.78 8.08
CA PHE A 275 -13.40 0.07 6.92
C PHE A 275 -14.37 -1.06 7.32
N LEU A 276 -14.05 -1.81 8.38
CA LEU A 276 -14.93 -2.85 8.92
C LEU A 276 -16.20 -2.27 9.53
N VAL A 277 -16.11 -1.15 10.25
CA VAL A 277 -17.27 -0.43 10.80
C VAL A 277 -18.16 0.11 9.69
N GLN A 278 -17.58 0.75 8.67
CA GLN A 278 -18.30 1.19 7.47
C GLN A 278 -19.02 0.01 6.80
N LYS A 279 -18.35 -1.13 6.63
CA LYS A 279 -18.90 -2.29 5.93
C LYS A 279 -20.03 -3.00 6.69
N TYR A 280 -19.80 -3.31 7.96
CA TYR A 280 -20.65 -4.25 8.72
C TYR A 280 -21.66 -3.58 9.63
N TRP A 281 -21.43 -2.32 10.01
CA TRP A 281 -22.35 -1.56 10.87
C TRP A 281 -23.01 -0.41 10.13
N LEU A 282 -22.23 0.51 9.54
CA LEU A 282 -22.77 1.76 9.02
C LEU A 282 -23.59 1.57 7.73
N TYR A 283 -23.08 0.76 6.79
CA TYR A 283 -23.64 0.61 5.44
C TYR A 283 -24.18 -0.81 5.19
N ARG A 284 -24.55 -1.52 6.25
CA ARG A 284 -25.06 -2.90 6.14
C ARG A 284 -26.42 -2.95 5.43
N ASP A 285 -27.30 -2.02 5.78
CA ASP A 285 -28.72 -2.09 5.43
C ASP A 285 -29.09 -1.21 4.22
N GLU A 286 -28.18 -0.34 3.76
CA GLU A 286 -28.40 0.57 2.63
C GLU A 286 -28.57 -0.19 1.30
N LYS A 287 -28.04 -1.40 1.19
CA LYS A 287 -28.28 -2.30 0.05
C LYS A 287 -29.63 -2.99 0.04
N ARG A 288 -30.35 -3.01 1.17
CA ARG A 288 -31.62 -3.74 1.29
C ARG A 288 -32.82 -2.91 0.84
N GLY A 289 -32.61 -1.63 0.50
CA GLY A 289 -33.65 -0.71 0.04
C GLY A 289 -33.95 -0.78 -1.46
N ASP A 290 -32.98 -1.18 -2.28
CA ASP A 290 -33.08 -1.10 -3.75
C ASP A 290 -33.56 -2.41 -4.41
N ASP A 291 -33.56 -3.54 -3.67
CA ASP A 291 -34.11 -4.83 -4.16
C ASP A 291 -35.66 -4.90 -4.07
N TYR A 292 -36.33 -3.83 -3.64
CA TYR A 292 -37.80 -3.75 -3.48
C TYR A 292 -38.46 -2.67 -4.36
N LEU A 293 -37.76 -2.11 -5.35
CA LEU A 293 -38.33 -1.16 -6.33
C LEU A 293 -38.21 -1.66 -7.77
#